data_AF-A0A317SIT4-F1
#
_entry.id   AF-A0A317SIT4-F1
#
_cell.length_a   1.000
_cell.length_b   1.000
_cell.length_c   1.000
_cell.angle_alpha   90.00
_cell.angle_beta   90.00
_cell.angle_gamma   90.00
#
_symmetry.space_group_name_H-M   'P 1'
#
loop_
_entity.id
_entity.type
_entity.pdbx_description
1 polymer ?
#
loop_
_entity_poly.entity_id
_entity_poly.type
_entity_poly.pdbx_seq_one_letter_code
_entity_poly.pdbx_strand_id
1 'polypeptide(L)'
;MSGFPAPSSSKRRSGITNYLSGYSRSSRPPPLNTELADEETYKKVIKRNGSLVAALAELEKRKEALIEANERLQHENEALKTQVMVVEDTARELSGKLDAQTEELKKIQTQEYQKTRGVLRESHEAISSQFREIFRQCSDWAKDYFKIKMADFDIRKFPDFKKELEEVSWGSSDWGSKVHFKASHLVQAVLGNMICKRIFSSPFRGTPPEFYQQFQDMYEIKYSIDRAEAQRWRASSLRTFYSCKRWPLSGQYSHPLQAYKDQHAMDILRDIQAVLRPIIAVHYPNLADQEAQVQKEGLFSIVKCAKALSEKMGQQSSELQILSKSWFSNKDRLFTPDDGRMENRYGGEDYDSQTDLRVDLILSPGFLKYGNDNAENLDVWNVWTPAIVEIHDPARLLPPPPPRPPTASARTPPTFASGGPEELPGGRQQQVAALPGTVTKQEHNEDEEYVDEEYEDEEYEDEEYEDVQAVTDAPLLGAQWY
;
A
#
# COMPACT_ATOMS: atom_id res chain seq x y z
N MET A 1 28.25 8.46 -23.60
CA MET A 1 29.63 8.12 -23.23
C MET A 1 29.64 6.70 -22.68
N SER A 2 30.48 5.85 -23.29
CA SER A 2 31.01 4.52 -22.84
C SER A 2 30.04 3.52 -22.18
N GLY A 3 29.81 2.31 -22.69
CA GLY A 3 30.51 1.50 -23.69
C GLY A 3 30.69 0.07 -23.16
N PHE A 4 30.03 -0.91 -23.79
CA PHE A 4 30.16 -2.35 -23.53
C PHE A 4 31.57 -2.87 -23.89
N PRO A 5 32.10 -3.92 -23.23
CA PRO A 5 33.24 -4.67 -23.75
C PRO A 5 32.82 -5.98 -24.44
N ALA A 6 33.37 -6.18 -25.63
CA ALA A 6 33.40 -7.45 -26.36
C ALA A 6 34.59 -8.33 -25.88
N PRO A 7 34.54 -9.66 -26.05
CA PRO A 7 35.60 -10.55 -25.60
C PRO A 7 36.78 -10.59 -26.57
N SER A 8 37.97 -10.54 -25.97
CA SER A 8 39.28 -10.48 -26.60
C SER A 8 39.75 -11.82 -27.16
N SER A 9 40.33 -11.76 -28.36
CA SER A 9 41.26 -12.77 -28.89
C SER A 9 42.65 -12.60 -28.24
N SER A 10 43.30 -13.68 -27.82
CA SER A 10 44.76 -13.73 -27.76
C SER A 10 45.33 -15.15 -27.76
N LYS A 11 46.48 -15.25 -28.45
CA LYS A 11 47.35 -16.40 -28.69
C LYS A 11 48.21 -16.75 -27.47
N ARG A 12 48.61 -18.03 -27.34
CA ARG A 12 49.95 -18.54 -26.94
C ARG A 12 49.97 -20.06 -27.24
N ARG A 13 50.77 -20.65 -28.15
CA ARG A 13 52.24 -20.69 -28.42
C ARG A 13 53.00 -21.66 -27.50
N SER A 14 53.41 -22.81 -28.06
CA SER A 14 54.61 -23.62 -27.76
C SER A 14 54.54 -24.86 -28.67
N GLY A 15 55.37 -25.07 -29.70
CA GLY A 15 56.82 -25.30 -29.65
C GLY A 15 57.05 -26.82 -29.72
N ILE A 16 57.52 -27.39 -30.83
CA ILE A 16 58.90 -27.90 -31.08
C ILE A 16 58.94 -28.31 -32.57
N THR A 17 59.53 -27.52 -33.47
CA THR A 17 60.89 -27.64 -34.09
C THR A 17 61.15 -28.97 -34.80
N ASN A 18 61.13 -28.96 -36.14
CA ASN A 18 62.29 -28.98 -37.07
C ASN A 18 62.91 -30.36 -37.29
N TYR A 19 62.88 -30.86 -38.53
CA TYR A 19 64.08 -31.08 -39.35
C TYR A 19 63.67 -31.27 -40.82
N LEU A 20 64.06 -30.29 -41.64
CA LEU A 20 64.24 -30.42 -43.08
C LEU A 20 65.45 -31.33 -43.35
N SER A 21 65.36 -32.21 -44.35
CA SER A 21 66.45 -32.37 -45.31
C SER A 21 65.94 -33.09 -46.55
N GLY A 22 65.88 -32.36 -47.67
CA GLY A 22 65.76 -32.98 -48.98
C GLY A 22 67.03 -33.76 -49.31
N TYR A 23 66.87 -34.88 -50.02
CA TYR A 23 67.91 -35.47 -50.85
C TYR A 23 67.28 -36.05 -52.12
N SER A 24 67.56 -35.35 -53.22
CA SER A 24 68.02 -35.87 -54.51
C SER A 24 67.40 -37.18 -55.03
N ARG A 25 66.64 -37.04 -56.14
CA ARG A 25 66.53 -38.07 -57.19
C ARG A 25 67.94 -38.36 -57.73
N SER A 26 68.47 -39.54 -57.42
CA SER A 26 69.63 -40.13 -58.10
C SER A 26 69.25 -41.49 -58.66
N SER A 27 69.17 -41.56 -59.99
CA SER A 27 69.05 -42.77 -60.77
C SER A 27 70.34 -43.60 -60.69
N ARG A 28 70.32 -44.74 -59.99
CA ARG A 28 71.24 -45.86 -60.20
C ARG A 28 70.67 -47.15 -59.59
N PRO A 29 70.72 -48.30 -60.29
CA PRO A 29 70.14 -49.55 -59.81
C PRO A 29 71.05 -50.19 -58.74
N PRO A 30 70.49 -50.91 -57.74
CA PRO A 30 71.30 -51.67 -56.79
C PRO A 30 71.74 -53.01 -57.40
N PRO A 31 72.91 -53.54 -57.01
CA PRO A 31 73.40 -54.83 -57.48
C PRO A 31 72.66 -55.97 -56.79
N LEU A 32 72.43 -57.04 -57.54
CA LEU A 32 72.00 -58.34 -57.05
C LEU A 32 73.02 -58.88 -56.05
N ASN A 33 72.61 -59.10 -54.81
CA ASN A 33 73.23 -60.07 -53.91
C ASN A 33 72.11 -60.82 -53.18
N THR A 34 71.99 -62.09 -53.55
CA THR A 34 71.15 -63.12 -52.93
C THR A 34 71.79 -63.60 -51.64
N GLU A 35 71.17 -63.32 -50.50
CA GLU A 35 71.31 -64.12 -49.28
C GLU A 35 69.95 -64.74 -48.96
N LEU A 36 69.94 -66.07 -48.82
CA LEU A 36 68.77 -66.87 -48.45
C LEU A 36 68.30 -66.47 -47.06
N ALA A 37 67.25 -65.66 -46.99
CA ALA A 37 66.63 -65.27 -45.74
C ALA A 37 65.84 -66.46 -45.13
N ASP A 38 66.05 -66.63 -43.84
CA ASP A 38 65.55 -67.68 -42.95
C ASP A 38 64.02 -67.82 -42.99
N GLU A 39 63.52 -69.01 -43.33
CA GLU A 39 62.11 -69.32 -43.62
C GLU A 39 61.18 -69.01 -42.42
N GLU A 40 61.71 -69.07 -41.20
CA GLU A 40 60.97 -68.75 -39.97
C GLU A 40 60.70 -67.23 -39.82
N THR A 41 61.61 -66.41 -40.34
CA THR A 41 61.49 -64.94 -40.34
C THR A 41 60.40 -64.50 -41.32
N TYR A 42 60.31 -65.15 -42.49
CA TYR A 42 59.22 -64.91 -43.45
C TYR A 42 57.85 -65.30 -42.89
N LYS A 43 57.73 -66.44 -42.20
CA LYS A 43 56.46 -66.85 -41.57
C LYS A 43 55.99 -65.86 -40.49
N LYS A 44 56.91 -65.33 -39.67
CA LYS A 44 56.60 -64.28 -38.68
C LYS A 44 56.15 -62.97 -39.34
N VAL A 45 56.81 -62.55 -40.42
CA VAL A 45 56.44 -61.34 -41.19
C VAL A 45 55.07 -61.49 -41.87
N ILE A 46 54.78 -62.65 -42.47
CA ILE A 46 53.47 -62.93 -43.09
C ILE A 46 52.35 -62.89 -42.05
N LYS A 47 52.54 -63.52 -40.89
CA LYS A 47 51.53 -63.49 -39.80
C LYS A 47 51.31 -62.07 -39.26
N ARG A 48 52.40 -61.29 -39.11
CA ARG A 48 52.33 -59.89 -38.71
C ARG A 48 51.62 -59.03 -39.75
N ASN A 49 51.91 -59.21 -41.03
CA ASN A 49 51.22 -58.50 -42.12
C ASN A 49 49.74 -58.87 -42.17
N GLY A 50 49.38 -60.13 -42.00
CA GLY A 50 47.98 -60.55 -41.89
C GLY A 50 47.25 -59.86 -40.72
N SER A 51 47.89 -59.76 -39.55
CA SER A 51 47.33 -59.03 -38.40
C SER A 51 47.21 -57.52 -38.64
N LEU A 52 48.15 -56.91 -39.37
CA LEU A 52 48.11 -55.49 -39.72
C LEU A 52 47.03 -55.18 -40.74
N VAL A 53 46.81 -56.06 -41.73
CA VAL A 53 45.72 -55.94 -42.70
C VAL A 53 44.36 -56.07 -42.02
N ALA A 54 44.20 -57.02 -41.09
CA ALA A 54 42.98 -57.14 -40.30
C ALA A 54 42.73 -55.90 -39.41
N ALA A 55 43.78 -55.36 -38.79
CA ALA A 55 43.68 -54.13 -38.00
C ALA A 55 43.36 -52.90 -38.84
N LEU A 56 43.89 -52.81 -40.08
CA LEU A 56 43.56 -51.76 -41.03
C LEU A 56 42.10 -51.82 -41.47
N ALA A 57 41.59 -53.01 -41.80
CA ALA A 57 40.18 -53.19 -42.17
C ALA A 57 39.22 -52.81 -41.02
N GLU A 58 39.57 -53.15 -39.77
CA GLU A 58 38.80 -52.76 -38.59
C GLU A 58 38.86 -51.24 -38.33
N LEU A 59 40.02 -50.62 -38.59
CA LEU A 59 40.20 -49.16 -38.51
C LEU A 59 39.40 -48.42 -39.59
N GLU A 60 39.37 -48.92 -40.82
CA GLU A 60 38.57 -48.37 -41.91
C GLU A 60 37.08 -48.45 -41.56
N LYS A 61 36.61 -49.61 -41.08
CA LYS A 61 35.23 -49.77 -40.62
C LYS A 61 34.85 -48.81 -39.49
N ARG A 62 35.75 -48.57 -38.52
CA ARG A 62 35.54 -47.57 -37.45
C ARG A 62 35.54 -46.15 -37.97
N LYS A 63 36.38 -45.85 -38.96
CA LYS A 63 36.44 -44.54 -39.60
C LYS A 63 35.13 -44.25 -40.34
N GLU A 64 34.61 -45.20 -41.11
CA GLU A 64 33.29 -45.07 -41.76
C GLU A 64 32.18 -44.79 -40.73
N ALA A 65 32.13 -45.59 -39.66
CA ALA A 65 31.12 -45.42 -38.60
C ALA A 65 31.21 -44.06 -37.89
N LEU A 66 32.42 -43.54 -37.68
CA LEU A 66 32.64 -42.20 -37.11
C LEU A 66 32.22 -41.08 -38.06
N ILE A 67 32.41 -41.25 -39.37
CA ILE A 67 31.94 -40.29 -40.38
C ILE A 67 30.41 -40.21 -40.34
N GLU A 68 29.72 -41.34 -40.41
CA GLU A 68 28.26 -41.40 -40.34
C GLU A 68 27.70 -40.84 -39.01
N ALA A 69 28.39 -41.08 -37.89
CA ALA A 69 27.99 -40.50 -36.60
C ALA A 69 28.17 -38.98 -36.56
N ASN A 70 29.25 -38.47 -37.16
CA ASN A 70 29.53 -37.04 -37.21
C ASN A 70 28.55 -36.30 -38.15
N GLU A 71 28.19 -36.88 -39.28
CA GLU A 71 27.16 -36.34 -40.18
C GLU A 71 25.79 -36.27 -39.48
N ARG A 72 25.41 -37.32 -38.75
CA ARG A 72 24.18 -37.30 -37.92
C ARG A 72 24.21 -36.20 -36.86
N LEU A 73 25.31 -36.07 -36.12
CA LEU A 73 25.45 -35.03 -35.11
C LEU A 73 25.45 -33.62 -35.72
N GLN A 74 26.01 -33.44 -36.92
CA GLN A 74 25.93 -32.16 -37.63
C GLN A 74 24.50 -31.80 -37.98
N HIS A 75 23.73 -32.74 -38.53
CA HIS A 75 22.31 -32.53 -38.83
C HIS A 75 21.49 -32.24 -37.57
N GLU A 76 21.73 -32.96 -36.46
CA GLU A 76 21.07 -32.69 -35.17
C GLU A 76 21.43 -31.30 -34.63
N ASN A 77 22.68 -30.87 -34.77
CA ASN A 77 23.13 -29.55 -34.32
C ASN A 77 22.51 -28.42 -35.14
N GLU A 78 22.38 -28.60 -36.46
CA GLU A 78 21.66 -27.66 -37.34
C GLU A 78 20.17 -27.58 -37.01
N ALA A 79 19.53 -28.72 -36.73
CA ALA A 79 18.13 -28.77 -36.29
C ALA A 79 17.94 -28.05 -34.94
N LEU A 80 18.83 -28.27 -33.97
CA LEU A 80 18.80 -27.58 -32.67
C LEU A 80 19.03 -26.08 -32.81
N LYS A 81 19.98 -25.64 -33.64
CA LYS A 81 20.18 -24.20 -33.92
C LYS A 81 18.92 -23.55 -34.49
N THR A 82 18.23 -24.24 -35.39
CA THR A 82 16.98 -23.76 -35.96
C THR A 82 15.89 -23.67 -34.89
N GLN A 83 15.77 -24.66 -34.01
CA GLN A 83 14.83 -24.62 -32.89
C GLN A 83 15.12 -23.47 -31.91
N VAL A 84 16.38 -23.26 -31.55
CA VAL A 84 16.79 -22.15 -30.66
C VAL A 84 16.41 -20.80 -31.28
N MET A 85 16.68 -20.61 -32.57
CA MET A 85 16.32 -19.37 -33.26
C MET A 85 14.80 -19.12 -33.25
N VAL A 86 13.99 -20.16 -33.47
CA VAL A 86 12.52 -20.06 -33.39
C VAL A 86 12.06 -19.70 -31.97
N VAL A 87 12.67 -20.29 -30.94
CA VAL A 87 12.35 -19.96 -29.54
C VAL A 87 12.75 -18.52 -29.20
N GLU A 88 13.92 -18.05 -29.65
CA GLU A 88 14.34 -16.66 -29.46
C GLU A 88 13.42 -15.67 -30.17
N ASP A 89 12.98 -15.98 -31.39
CA ASP A 89 12.06 -15.13 -32.14
C ASP A 89 10.67 -15.08 -31.50
N THR A 90 10.14 -16.23 -31.05
CA THR A 90 8.86 -16.28 -30.31
C THR A 90 8.93 -15.57 -28.97
N ALA A 91 10.04 -15.68 -28.23
CA ALA A 91 10.26 -14.92 -27.00
C ALA A 91 10.28 -13.41 -27.26
N ARG A 92 10.93 -12.98 -28.35
CA ARG A 92 10.96 -11.56 -28.76
C ARG A 92 9.58 -11.06 -29.16
N GLU A 93 8.80 -11.86 -29.89
CA GLU A 93 7.43 -11.53 -30.27
C GLU A 93 6.51 -11.42 -29.04
N LEU A 94 6.59 -12.37 -28.12
CA LEU A 94 5.81 -12.36 -26.87
C LEU A 94 6.18 -11.16 -25.99
N SER A 95 7.47 -10.83 -25.88
CA SER A 95 7.91 -9.61 -25.18
C SER A 95 7.33 -8.36 -25.81
N GLY A 96 7.37 -8.24 -27.14
CA GLY A 96 6.79 -7.09 -27.85
C GLY A 96 5.27 -6.97 -27.67
N LYS A 97 4.55 -8.11 -27.67
CA LYS A 97 3.11 -8.15 -27.37
C LYS A 97 2.81 -7.72 -25.93
N LEU A 98 3.60 -8.18 -24.97
CA LEU A 98 3.46 -7.82 -23.56
C LEU A 98 3.71 -6.32 -23.34
N ASP A 99 4.74 -5.75 -23.98
CA ASP A 99 5.04 -4.32 -23.91
C ASP A 99 3.90 -3.48 -24.51
N ALA A 100 3.38 -3.90 -25.67
CA ALA A 100 2.25 -3.22 -26.32
C ALA A 100 0.97 -3.25 -25.45
N GLN A 101 0.63 -4.40 -24.86
CA GLN A 101 -0.49 -4.53 -23.94
C GLN A 101 -0.30 -3.69 -22.67
N THR A 102 0.94 -3.64 -22.14
CA THR A 102 1.27 -2.83 -20.98
C THR A 102 1.09 -1.34 -21.26
N GLU A 103 1.54 -0.87 -22.43
CA GLU A 103 1.34 0.52 -22.85
C GLU A 103 -0.12 0.86 -23.15
N GLU A 104 -0.90 -0.08 -23.69
CA GLU A 104 -2.34 0.08 -23.86
C GLU A 104 -3.06 0.19 -22.50
N LEU A 105 -2.74 -0.68 -21.56
CA LEU A 105 -3.29 -0.63 -20.19
C LEU A 105 -2.93 0.69 -19.50
N LYS A 106 -1.69 1.18 -19.62
CA LYS A 106 -1.29 2.50 -19.11
C LYS A 106 -2.11 3.63 -19.72
N LYS A 107 -2.39 3.57 -21.04
CA LYS A 107 -3.24 4.56 -21.72
C LYS A 107 -4.67 4.51 -21.20
N ILE A 108 -5.28 3.33 -21.08
CA ILE A 108 -6.62 3.16 -20.53
C ILE A 108 -6.69 3.71 -19.11
N GLN A 109 -5.72 3.37 -18.26
CA GLN A 109 -5.65 3.86 -16.89
C GLN A 109 -5.53 5.40 -16.84
N THR A 110 -4.70 5.99 -17.70
CA THR A 110 -4.55 7.45 -17.79
C THR A 110 -5.85 8.11 -18.25
N GLN A 111 -6.55 7.51 -19.21
CA GLN A 111 -7.83 8.01 -19.70
C GLN A 111 -8.93 7.92 -18.62
N GLU A 112 -9.05 6.81 -17.91
CA GLU A 112 -10.00 6.65 -16.80
C GLU A 112 -9.71 7.63 -15.65
N TYR A 113 -8.43 7.86 -15.36
CA TYR A 113 -8.02 8.88 -14.40
C TYR A 113 -8.44 10.29 -14.86
N GLN A 114 -8.24 10.62 -16.14
CA GLN A 114 -8.66 11.91 -16.70
C GLN A 114 -10.18 12.11 -16.70
N LYS A 115 -10.96 11.08 -17.07
CA LYS A 115 -12.43 11.13 -17.02
C LYS A 115 -12.94 11.44 -15.62
N THR A 116 -12.31 10.85 -14.62
CA THR A 116 -12.71 11.00 -13.21
C THR A 116 -12.09 12.23 -12.54
N ARG A 117 -11.31 13.04 -13.27
CA ARG A 117 -10.76 14.33 -12.81
C ARG A 117 -11.85 15.38 -12.57
N GLY A 118 -13.00 15.27 -13.26
CA GLY A 118 -14.13 16.21 -13.16
C GLY A 118 -15.13 15.95 -12.02
N VAL A 119 -14.95 14.89 -11.22
CA VAL A 119 -15.83 14.62 -10.07
C VAL A 119 -15.56 15.66 -8.97
N LEU A 120 -16.60 16.31 -8.45
CA LEU A 120 -16.50 17.30 -7.37
C LEU A 120 -15.77 16.67 -6.17
N ARG A 121 -14.59 17.21 -5.83
CA ARG A 121 -13.77 16.71 -4.72
C ARG A 121 -14.05 17.53 -3.47
N GLU A 122 -14.12 16.86 -2.32
CA GLU A 122 -14.18 17.53 -1.02
C GLU A 122 -12.90 18.35 -0.78
N SER A 123 -13.03 19.52 -0.16
CA SER A 123 -11.89 20.39 0.14
C SER A 123 -10.99 19.78 1.23
N HIS A 124 -9.72 20.18 1.25
CA HIS A 124 -8.79 19.76 2.31
C HIS A 124 -9.29 20.09 3.72
N GLU A 125 -9.94 21.26 3.87
CA GLU A 125 -10.49 21.70 5.15
C GLU A 125 -11.64 20.79 5.61
N ALA A 126 -12.49 20.33 4.70
CA ALA A 126 -13.56 19.40 5.01
C ALA A 126 -13.03 18.02 5.46
N ILE A 127 -12.00 17.51 4.80
CA ILE A 127 -11.35 16.24 5.17
C ILE A 127 -10.61 16.35 6.50
N SER A 128 -9.84 17.42 6.69
CA SER A 128 -9.18 17.74 7.97
C SER A 128 -10.19 17.81 9.12
N SER A 129 -11.34 18.48 8.89
CA SER A 129 -12.40 18.58 9.88
C SER A 129 -13.00 17.22 10.23
N GLN A 130 -13.20 16.34 9.24
CA GLN A 130 -13.65 14.96 9.47
C GLN A 130 -12.64 14.15 10.30
N PHE A 131 -11.33 14.28 10.05
CA PHE A 131 -10.30 13.65 10.89
C PHE A 131 -10.39 14.15 12.33
N ARG A 132 -10.42 15.47 12.55
CA ARG A 132 -10.53 16.06 13.90
C ARG A 132 -11.78 15.59 14.61
N GLU A 133 -12.89 15.51 13.90
CA GLU A 133 -14.17 15.04 14.43
C GLU A 133 -14.11 13.58 14.90
N ILE A 134 -13.51 12.67 14.13
CA ILE A 134 -13.32 11.27 14.54
C ILE A 134 -12.54 11.19 15.86
N PHE A 135 -11.42 11.91 16.00
CA PHE A 135 -10.62 11.86 17.22
C PHE A 135 -11.26 12.61 18.39
N ARG A 136 -12.09 13.63 18.11
CA ARG A 136 -12.96 14.24 19.12
C ARG A 136 -13.96 13.22 19.66
N GLN A 137 -14.63 12.48 18.77
CA GLN A 137 -15.55 11.41 19.19
C GLN A 137 -14.85 10.31 19.99
N CYS A 138 -13.61 9.93 19.63
CA CYS A 138 -12.80 9.00 20.42
C CYS A 138 -12.52 9.53 21.83
N SER A 139 -12.15 10.82 21.95
CA SER A 139 -11.94 11.50 23.23
C SER A 139 -13.21 11.48 24.08
N ASP A 140 -14.34 11.85 23.48
CA ASP A 140 -15.60 12.03 24.20
C ASP A 140 -16.14 10.68 24.66
N TRP A 141 -16.15 9.68 23.78
CA TRP A 141 -16.50 8.30 24.11
C TRP A 141 -15.62 7.76 25.27
N ALA A 142 -14.30 7.96 25.22
CA ALA A 142 -13.42 7.52 26.29
C ALA A 142 -13.69 8.26 27.62
N LYS A 143 -13.99 9.56 27.59
CA LYS A 143 -14.32 10.36 28.79
C LYS A 143 -15.66 9.98 29.40
N ASP A 144 -16.64 9.68 28.56
CA ASP A 144 -18.01 9.37 28.99
C ASP A 144 -18.06 8.04 29.74
N TYR A 145 -17.29 7.05 29.29
CA TYR A 145 -17.35 5.68 29.79
C TYR A 145 -16.19 5.24 30.69
N PHE A 146 -15.03 5.92 30.68
CA PHE A 146 -13.88 5.56 31.52
C PHE A 146 -13.55 6.63 32.56
N LYS A 147 -14.45 6.80 33.53
CA LYS A 147 -14.31 7.73 34.67
C LYS A 147 -13.45 7.16 35.79
N ILE A 148 -12.27 6.62 35.44
CA ILE A 148 -11.33 5.98 36.38
C ILE A 148 -10.17 6.95 36.65
N LYS A 149 -9.83 7.14 37.94
CA LYS A 149 -8.64 7.91 38.32
C LYS A 149 -7.38 7.12 37.96
N MET A 150 -6.32 7.81 37.56
CA MET A 150 -5.08 7.13 37.15
C MET A 150 -4.48 6.27 38.27
N ALA A 151 -4.58 6.70 39.53
CA ALA A 151 -4.11 5.94 40.70
C ALA A 151 -4.81 4.57 40.88
N ASP A 152 -6.05 4.44 40.41
CA ASP A 152 -6.85 3.21 40.55
C ASP A 152 -6.72 2.29 39.32
N PHE A 153 -6.04 2.76 38.26
CA PHE A 153 -5.94 2.07 36.99
C PHE A 153 -4.60 1.33 36.85
N ASP A 154 -4.60 0.03 37.17
CA ASP A 154 -3.41 -0.83 37.01
C ASP A 154 -3.37 -1.45 35.60
N ILE A 155 -2.57 -0.84 34.72
CA ILE A 155 -2.37 -1.27 33.33
C ILE A 155 -1.91 -2.74 33.24
N ARG A 156 -1.19 -3.26 34.25
CA ARG A 156 -0.65 -4.63 34.23
C ARG A 156 -1.75 -5.69 34.27
N LYS A 157 -2.96 -5.34 34.70
CA LYS A 157 -4.14 -6.22 34.67
C LYS A 157 -4.71 -6.42 33.28
N PHE A 158 -4.30 -5.60 32.31
CA PHE A 158 -4.86 -5.56 30.96
C PHE A 158 -3.74 -5.71 29.92
N PRO A 159 -3.23 -6.95 29.69
CA PRO A 159 -2.06 -7.18 28.84
C PRO A 159 -2.25 -6.74 27.38
N ASP A 160 -3.41 -7.01 26.79
CA ASP A 160 -3.70 -6.59 25.41
C ASP A 160 -3.79 -5.07 25.28
N PHE A 161 -4.39 -4.41 26.28
CA PHE A 161 -4.41 -2.95 26.36
C PHE A 161 -3.01 -2.37 26.52
N LYS A 162 -2.19 -2.96 27.38
CA LYS A 162 -0.79 -2.55 27.57
C LYS A 162 -0.02 -2.63 26.25
N LYS A 163 -0.19 -3.72 25.50
CA LYS A 163 0.46 -3.92 24.19
C LYS A 163 0.08 -2.83 23.20
N GLU A 164 -1.21 -2.49 23.08
CA GLU A 164 -1.62 -1.39 22.19
C GLU A 164 -1.22 -0.01 22.72
N LEU A 165 -1.12 0.17 24.05
CA LEU A 165 -0.63 1.41 24.66
C LEU A 165 0.86 1.63 24.39
N GLU A 166 1.65 0.56 24.31
CA GLU A 166 3.07 0.61 23.92
C GLU A 166 3.26 1.13 22.49
N GLU A 167 2.25 1.09 21.61
CA GLU A 167 2.32 1.66 20.26
C GLU A 167 2.17 3.19 20.24
N VAL A 168 1.73 3.80 21.34
CA VAL A 168 1.50 5.26 21.46
C VAL A 168 2.26 5.94 22.59
N SER A 169 3.00 5.16 23.37
CA SER A 169 3.73 5.63 24.54
C SER A 169 5.13 5.02 24.65
N TRP A 170 5.94 5.51 25.59
CA TRP A 170 7.29 5.00 25.83
C TRP A 170 7.42 4.47 27.26
N GLY A 171 8.32 3.50 27.46
CA GLY A 171 8.50 2.85 28.77
C GLY A 171 8.97 3.76 29.90
N SER A 172 9.47 4.97 29.57
CA SER A 172 9.84 5.99 30.55
C SER A 172 8.67 6.85 31.02
N SER A 173 7.48 6.68 30.45
CA SER A 173 6.33 7.53 30.75
C SER A 173 5.75 7.19 32.14
N ASP A 174 5.79 8.16 33.05
CA ASP A 174 5.11 8.06 34.35
C ASP A 174 3.78 8.81 34.30
N TRP A 175 2.68 8.05 34.27
CA TRP A 175 1.33 8.61 34.22
C TRP A 175 0.82 9.01 35.61
N GLY A 176 1.35 8.40 36.67
CA GLY A 176 0.87 8.59 38.03
C GLY A 176 1.22 9.96 38.61
N SER A 177 2.31 10.58 38.11
CA SER A 177 2.75 11.92 38.49
C SER A 177 1.99 13.06 37.80
N LYS A 178 1.12 12.78 36.82
CA LYS A 178 0.42 13.80 36.04
C LYS A 178 -0.93 14.19 36.69
N VAL A 179 -0.98 15.37 37.30
CA VAL A 179 -2.07 15.87 38.17
C VAL A 179 -3.48 15.85 37.54
N HIS A 180 -3.60 16.06 36.21
CA HIS A 180 -4.89 16.08 35.50
C HIS A 180 -5.10 14.92 34.55
N PHE A 181 -4.24 13.91 34.63
CA PHE A 181 -4.26 12.78 33.75
C PHE A 181 -5.17 11.68 34.32
N LYS A 182 -6.04 11.11 33.47
CA LYS A 182 -7.04 10.09 33.80
C LYS A 182 -6.86 8.88 32.89
N ALA A 183 -7.39 7.73 33.31
CA ALA A 183 -7.36 6.51 32.50
C ALA A 183 -8.03 6.70 31.13
N SER A 184 -9.08 7.54 31.04
CA SER A 184 -9.75 7.89 29.78
C SER A 184 -8.79 8.44 28.71
N HIS A 185 -7.67 9.08 29.09
CA HIS A 185 -6.70 9.58 28.13
C HIS A 185 -5.84 8.46 27.54
N LEU A 186 -5.51 7.44 28.34
CA LEU A 186 -4.85 6.24 27.83
C LEU A 186 -5.79 5.47 26.90
N VAL A 187 -7.06 5.36 27.28
CA VAL A 187 -8.10 4.73 26.44
C VAL A 187 -8.29 5.50 25.13
N GLN A 188 -8.36 6.83 25.18
CA GLN A 188 -8.41 7.68 23.98
C GLN A 188 -7.22 7.41 23.05
N ALA A 189 -5.99 7.41 23.59
CA ALA A 189 -4.77 7.19 22.83
C ALA A 189 -4.77 5.82 22.15
N VAL A 190 -5.12 4.76 22.90
CA VAL A 190 -5.22 3.39 22.38
C VAL A 190 -6.31 3.30 21.30
N LEU A 191 -7.51 3.83 21.58
CA LEU A 191 -8.63 3.81 20.64
C LEU A 191 -8.28 4.53 19.32
N GLY A 192 -7.75 5.75 19.41
CA GLY A 192 -7.35 6.54 18.25
C GLY A 192 -6.28 5.83 17.42
N ASN A 193 -5.29 5.21 18.06
CA ASN A 193 -4.27 4.45 17.36
C ASN A 193 -4.80 3.15 16.75
N MET A 194 -5.68 2.41 17.43
CA MET A 194 -6.31 1.22 16.86
C MET A 194 -7.13 1.57 15.62
N ILE A 195 -7.88 2.67 15.64
CA ILE A 195 -8.58 3.20 14.46
C ILE A 195 -7.58 3.47 13.32
N CYS A 196 -6.51 4.23 13.58
CA CYS A 196 -5.46 4.48 12.59
C CYS A 196 -4.85 3.20 12.02
N LYS A 197 -4.45 2.27 12.89
CA LYS A 197 -3.78 1.02 12.54
C LYS A 197 -4.70 0.07 11.76
N ARG A 198 -5.98 -0.02 12.12
CA ARG A 198 -6.91 -0.96 11.48
C ARG A 198 -7.54 -0.40 10.20
N ILE A 199 -7.72 0.92 10.10
CA ILE A 199 -8.47 1.57 9.00
C ILE A 199 -7.57 2.35 8.04
N PHE A 200 -6.54 3.04 8.54
CA PHE A 200 -5.74 3.98 7.75
C PHE A 200 -4.30 3.50 7.48
N SER A 201 -3.91 2.32 7.98
CA SER A 201 -2.54 1.78 7.80
C SER A 201 -2.21 1.39 6.36
N SER A 202 -3.23 1.05 5.58
CA SER A 202 -3.10 0.83 4.14
C SER A 202 -4.37 1.34 3.46
N PRO A 203 -4.23 1.90 2.24
CA PRO A 203 -5.38 2.41 1.48
C PRO A 203 -6.34 1.31 1.02
N PHE A 204 -5.90 0.05 0.98
CA PHE A 204 -6.73 -1.08 0.61
C PHE A 204 -7.39 -1.75 1.83
N ARG A 205 -7.10 -1.30 3.05
CA ARG A 205 -7.75 -1.84 4.25
C ARG A 205 -9.26 -1.75 4.12
N GLY A 206 -9.93 -2.87 4.39
CA GLY A 206 -11.38 -2.98 4.31
C GLY A 206 -11.95 -3.36 2.94
N THR A 207 -11.10 -3.64 1.96
CA THR A 207 -11.49 -4.43 0.79
C THR A 207 -11.47 -5.94 1.11
N PRO A 208 -12.13 -6.78 0.30
CA PRO A 208 -12.03 -8.23 0.37
C PRO A 208 -10.57 -8.72 0.40
N PRO A 209 -10.25 -9.82 1.11
CA PRO A 209 -8.88 -10.27 1.33
C PRO A 209 -8.07 -10.48 0.05
N GLU A 210 -8.69 -11.05 -0.98
CA GLU A 210 -8.06 -11.32 -2.27
C GLU A 210 -7.69 -10.02 -2.99
N PHE A 211 -8.57 -9.01 -2.92
CA PHE A 211 -8.30 -7.68 -3.46
C PHE A 211 -7.20 -6.98 -2.67
N TYR A 212 -7.28 -7.02 -1.33
CA TYR A 212 -6.30 -6.38 -0.46
C TYR A 212 -4.88 -6.87 -0.78
N GLN A 213 -4.69 -8.19 -0.79
CA GLN A 213 -3.37 -8.79 -0.96
C GLN A 213 -2.76 -8.44 -2.33
N GLN A 214 -3.52 -8.68 -3.41
CA GLN A 214 -3.02 -8.44 -4.77
C GLN A 214 -2.72 -6.95 -5.04
N PHE A 215 -3.61 -6.06 -4.59
CA PHE A 215 -3.45 -4.63 -4.87
C PHE A 215 -2.42 -3.96 -3.96
N GLN A 216 -2.27 -4.43 -2.71
CA GLN A 216 -1.22 -3.95 -1.83
C GLN A 216 0.17 -4.31 -2.36
N ASP A 217 0.39 -5.57 -2.76
CA ASP A 217 1.69 -6.02 -3.30
C ASP A 217 2.05 -5.23 -4.57
N MET A 218 1.07 -5.06 -5.47
CA MET A 218 1.25 -4.29 -6.70
C MET A 218 1.51 -2.80 -6.42
N TYR A 219 0.84 -2.23 -5.41
CA TYR A 219 1.07 -0.86 -4.99
C TYR A 219 2.50 -0.65 -4.50
N GLU A 220 3.02 -1.56 -3.67
CA GLU A 220 4.38 -1.48 -3.14
C GLU A 220 5.43 -1.57 -4.25
N ILE A 221 5.24 -2.47 -5.22
CA ILE A 221 6.10 -2.58 -6.41
C ILE A 221 6.07 -1.27 -7.19
N LYS A 222 4.88 -0.77 -7.54
CA LYS A 222 4.76 0.50 -8.28
C LYS A 222 5.36 1.67 -7.52
N TYR A 223 5.13 1.74 -6.21
CA TYR A 223 5.60 2.80 -5.34
C TYR A 223 7.14 2.87 -5.31
N SER A 224 7.81 1.71 -5.37
CA SER A 224 9.27 1.63 -5.44
C SER A 224 9.86 2.14 -6.77
N ILE A 225 9.06 2.14 -7.85
CA ILE A 225 9.47 2.57 -9.19
C ILE A 225 9.13 4.04 -9.41
N ASP A 226 7.85 4.39 -9.25
CA ASP A 226 7.32 5.74 -9.38
C ASP A 226 6.18 5.96 -8.38
N ARG A 227 6.47 6.77 -7.36
CA ARG A 227 5.53 7.14 -6.30
C ARG A 227 4.27 7.82 -6.85
N ALA A 228 4.39 8.70 -7.84
CA ALA A 228 3.26 9.43 -8.39
C ALA A 228 2.36 8.55 -9.26
N GLU A 229 2.96 7.67 -10.07
CA GLU A 229 2.21 6.66 -10.80
C GLU A 229 1.46 5.73 -9.83
N ALA A 230 2.13 5.26 -8.78
CA ALA A 230 1.53 4.38 -7.78
C ALA A 230 0.31 5.00 -7.10
N GLN A 231 0.39 6.28 -6.71
CA GLN A 231 -0.72 6.99 -6.08
C GLN A 231 -1.91 7.17 -7.04
N ARG A 232 -1.66 7.53 -8.29
CA ARG A 232 -2.73 7.63 -9.31
C ARG A 232 -3.37 6.28 -9.59
N TRP A 233 -2.56 5.23 -9.69
CA TRP A 233 -3.01 3.86 -9.87
C TRP A 233 -3.91 3.42 -8.72
N ARG A 234 -3.44 3.52 -7.47
CA ARG A 234 -4.22 3.21 -6.26
C ARG A 234 -5.56 3.93 -6.25
N ALA A 235 -5.54 5.26 -6.45
CA ALA A 235 -6.74 6.09 -6.41
C ALA A 235 -7.76 5.66 -7.48
N SER A 236 -7.28 5.38 -8.70
CA SER A 236 -8.12 4.87 -9.79
C SER A 236 -8.70 3.50 -9.47
N SER A 237 -7.88 2.55 -9.00
CA SER A 237 -8.30 1.20 -8.67
C SER A 237 -9.35 1.17 -7.56
N LEU A 238 -9.15 1.94 -6.50
CA LEU A 238 -10.12 2.05 -5.40
C LEU A 238 -11.40 2.76 -5.84
N ARG A 239 -11.31 3.78 -6.70
CA ARG A 239 -12.51 4.42 -7.27
C ARG A 239 -13.32 3.42 -8.11
N THR A 240 -12.66 2.63 -8.95
CA THR A 240 -13.33 1.58 -9.73
C THR A 240 -13.97 0.56 -8.80
N PHE A 241 -13.23 0.06 -7.81
CA PHE A 241 -13.72 -0.91 -6.83
C PHE A 241 -14.95 -0.42 -6.06
N TYR A 242 -14.91 0.81 -5.52
CA TYR A 242 -16.04 1.37 -4.77
C TYR A 242 -17.23 1.77 -5.65
N SER A 243 -17.05 1.86 -6.97
CA SER A 243 -18.16 2.04 -7.92
C SER A 243 -18.90 0.72 -8.22
N CYS A 244 -18.33 -0.42 -7.84
CA CYS A 244 -18.97 -1.73 -8.02
C CYS A 244 -20.07 -1.95 -6.98
N LYS A 245 -21.24 -2.43 -7.42
CA LYS A 245 -22.35 -2.80 -6.52
C LYS A 245 -22.10 -4.14 -5.81
N ARG A 246 -21.35 -5.04 -6.44
CA ARG A 246 -21.08 -6.41 -5.97
C ARG A 246 -19.61 -6.78 -6.13
N TRP A 247 -19.15 -7.70 -5.30
CA TRP A 247 -17.82 -8.31 -5.40
C TRP A 247 -17.87 -9.80 -5.05
N PRO A 248 -17.13 -10.68 -5.75
CA PRO A 248 -16.43 -10.43 -7.02
C PRO A 248 -17.40 -10.04 -8.15
N LEU A 249 -16.89 -9.41 -9.21
CA LEU A 249 -17.69 -8.89 -10.32
C LEU A 249 -18.38 -9.98 -11.15
N SER A 250 -17.84 -11.19 -11.15
CA SER A 250 -18.40 -12.36 -11.82
C SER A 250 -18.28 -13.58 -10.92
N GLY A 251 -19.34 -14.39 -10.89
CA GLY A 251 -19.42 -15.63 -10.11
C GLY A 251 -20.80 -15.84 -9.47
N GLN A 252 -21.15 -17.10 -9.22
CA GLN A 252 -22.39 -17.48 -8.53
C GLN A 252 -22.47 -16.93 -7.09
N TYR A 253 -21.33 -16.55 -6.49
CA TYR A 253 -21.21 -16.08 -5.12
C TYR A 253 -20.88 -14.57 -5.03
N SER A 254 -21.42 -13.74 -5.93
CA SER A 254 -21.25 -12.28 -5.84
C SER A 254 -22.12 -11.70 -4.72
N HIS A 255 -21.50 -11.12 -3.71
CA HIS A 255 -22.20 -10.48 -2.60
C HIS A 255 -22.25 -8.96 -2.77
N PRO A 256 -23.25 -8.28 -2.18
CA PRO A 256 -23.26 -6.82 -2.12
C PRO A 256 -21.96 -6.30 -1.49
N LEU A 257 -21.29 -5.33 -2.13
CA LEU A 257 -20.06 -4.75 -1.58
C LEU A 257 -20.29 -4.14 -0.19
N GLN A 258 -21.50 -3.62 0.05
CA GLN A 258 -21.91 -3.09 1.33
C GLN A 258 -21.84 -4.12 2.47
N ALA A 259 -22.12 -5.39 2.20
CA ALA A 259 -22.03 -6.45 3.21
C ALA A 259 -20.57 -6.65 3.68
N TYR A 260 -19.60 -6.67 2.75
CA TYR A 260 -18.17 -6.72 3.11
C TYR A 260 -17.73 -5.50 3.92
N LYS A 261 -18.22 -4.33 3.53
CA LYS A 261 -17.97 -3.05 4.20
C LYS A 261 -18.47 -3.09 5.66
N ASP A 262 -19.68 -3.59 5.88
CA ASP A 262 -20.26 -3.68 7.22
C ASP A 262 -19.60 -4.78 8.07
N GLN A 263 -19.30 -5.93 7.47
CA GLN A 263 -18.56 -7.00 8.14
C GLN A 263 -17.19 -6.52 8.61
N HIS A 264 -16.45 -5.81 7.76
CA HIS A 264 -15.15 -5.28 8.14
C HIS A 264 -15.23 -4.27 9.30
N ALA A 265 -16.25 -3.40 9.30
CA ALA A 265 -16.48 -2.48 10.41
C ALA A 265 -16.80 -3.24 11.71
N MET A 266 -17.58 -4.33 11.62
CA MET A 266 -17.88 -5.19 12.77
C MET A 266 -16.65 -5.93 13.27
N ASP A 267 -15.76 -6.39 12.40
CA ASP A 267 -14.51 -7.03 12.80
C ASP A 267 -13.59 -6.06 13.55
N ILE A 268 -13.46 -4.81 13.05
CA ILE A 268 -12.71 -3.75 13.73
C ILE A 268 -13.33 -3.45 15.11
N LEU A 269 -14.66 -3.36 15.18
CA LEU A 269 -15.37 -3.16 16.45
C LEU A 269 -15.02 -4.29 17.44
N ARG A 270 -15.07 -5.55 16.99
CA ARG A 270 -14.74 -6.71 17.83
C ARG A 270 -13.29 -6.66 18.31
N ASP A 271 -12.35 -6.29 17.44
CA ASP A 271 -10.94 -6.13 17.79
C ASP A 271 -10.74 -5.07 18.88
N ILE A 272 -11.37 -3.90 18.74
CA ILE A 272 -11.29 -2.83 19.75
C ILE A 272 -11.95 -3.28 21.05
N GLN A 273 -13.11 -3.93 20.98
CA GLN A 273 -13.80 -4.44 22.17
C GLN A 273 -13.00 -5.50 22.91
N ALA A 274 -12.27 -6.37 22.20
CA ALA A 274 -11.40 -7.36 22.84
C ALA A 274 -10.35 -6.70 23.75
N VAL A 275 -9.87 -5.51 23.37
CA VAL A 275 -8.88 -4.74 24.13
C VAL A 275 -9.51 -3.92 25.26
N LEU A 276 -10.65 -3.24 25.00
CA LEU A 276 -11.23 -2.27 25.93
C LEU A 276 -12.27 -2.85 26.91
N ARG A 277 -13.03 -3.88 26.49
CA ARG A 277 -14.09 -4.48 27.32
C ARG A 277 -13.59 -5.10 28.63
N PRO A 278 -12.40 -5.71 28.72
CA PRO A 278 -11.86 -6.21 29.99
C PRO A 278 -11.72 -5.13 31.06
N ILE A 279 -11.36 -3.89 30.68
CA ILE A 279 -11.27 -2.75 31.61
C ILE A 279 -12.66 -2.43 32.17
N ILE A 280 -13.67 -2.38 31.29
CA ILE A 280 -15.06 -2.12 31.68
C ILE A 280 -15.55 -3.20 32.65
N ALA A 281 -15.30 -4.47 32.34
CA ALA A 281 -15.74 -5.59 33.18
C ALA A 281 -15.13 -5.54 34.61
N VAL A 282 -13.89 -5.08 34.74
CA VAL A 282 -13.22 -4.98 36.05
C VAL A 282 -13.68 -3.76 36.85
N HIS A 283 -13.84 -2.60 36.20
CA HIS A 283 -14.12 -1.34 36.89
C HIS A 283 -15.62 -1.03 36.99
N TYR A 284 -16.46 -1.64 36.15
CA TYR A 284 -17.91 -1.45 36.08
C TYR A 284 -18.64 -2.81 35.98
N PRO A 285 -18.50 -3.72 36.97
CA PRO A 285 -19.02 -5.09 36.88
C PRO A 285 -20.56 -5.18 36.83
N ASN A 286 -21.25 -4.14 37.30
CA ASN A 286 -22.72 -4.07 37.34
C ASN A 286 -23.29 -3.12 36.28
N LEU A 287 -22.56 -2.90 35.18
CA LEU A 287 -23.02 -2.06 34.07
C LEU A 287 -24.31 -2.65 33.49
N ALA A 288 -25.34 -1.82 33.36
CA ALA A 288 -26.61 -2.27 32.77
C ALA A 288 -26.42 -2.66 31.29
N ASP A 289 -27.12 -3.70 30.84
CA ASP A 289 -27.03 -4.16 29.44
C ASP A 289 -27.35 -3.05 28.44
N GLN A 290 -28.32 -2.19 28.77
CA GLN A 290 -28.66 -1.02 27.95
C GLN A 290 -27.48 -0.07 27.80
N GLU A 291 -26.74 0.20 28.87
CA GLU A 291 -25.58 1.10 28.83
C GLU A 291 -24.42 0.47 28.05
N ALA A 292 -24.20 -0.83 28.22
CA ALA A 292 -23.21 -1.58 27.43
C ALA A 292 -23.55 -1.56 25.92
N GLN A 293 -24.82 -1.64 25.57
CA GLN A 293 -25.28 -1.55 24.18
C GLN A 293 -25.06 -0.14 23.60
N VAL A 294 -25.41 0.92 24.34
CA VAL A 294 -25.15 2.31 23.92
C VAL A 294 -23.65 2.57 23.72
N GLN A 295 -22.80 2.05 24.62
CA GLN A 295 -21.35 2.11 24.48
C GLN A 295 -20.86 1.47 23.18
N LYS A 296 -21.38 0.28 22.87
CA LYS A 296 -21.05 -0.47 21.65
C LYS A 296 -21.50 0.29 20.40
N GLU A 297 -22.71 0.84 20.40
CA GLU A 297 -23.25 1.62 19.27
C GLU A 297 -22.45 2.90 19.03
N GLY A 298 -22.11 3.63 20.09
CA GLY A 298 -21.25 4.81 20.01
C GLY A 298 -19.88 4.49 19.41
N LEU A 299 -19.25 3.39 19.85
CA LEU A 299 -17.98 2.94 19.28
C LEU A 299 -18.12 2.52 17.81
N PHE A 300 -19.19 1.82 17.47
CA PHE A 300 -19.44 1.38 16.09
C PHE A 300 -19.67 2.57 15.15
N SER A 301 -20.33 3.62 15.62
CA SER A 301 -20.51 4.88 14.89
C SER A 301 -19.17 5.51 14.53
N ILE A 302 -18.23 5.61 15.50
CA ILE A 302 -16.87 6.12 15.27
C ILE A 302 -16.15 5.30 14.18
N VAL A 303 -16.23 3.96 14.26
CA VAL A 303 -15.61 3.06 13.28
C VAL A 303 -16.20 3.29 11.88
N LYS A 304 -17.53 3.43 11.77
CA LYS A 304 -18.20 3.73 10.49
C LYS A 304 -17.75 5.07 9.91
N CYS A 305 -17.69 6.13 10.72
CA CYS A 305 -17.20 7.44 10.29
C CYS A 305 -15.74 7.38 9.81
N ALA A 306 -14.86 6.73 10.57
CA ALA A 306 -13.46 6.56 10.21
C ALA A 306 -13.28 5.77 8.90
N LYS A 307 -14.04 4.69 8.73
CA LYS A 307 -14.01 3.89 7.51
C LYS A 307 -14.49 4.68 6.30
N ALA A 308 -15.62 5.39 6.41
CA ALA A 308 -16.12 6.23 5.33
C ALA A 308 -15.08 7.28 4.90
N LEU A 309 -14.39 7.90 5.87
CA LEU A 309 -13.29 8.82 5.58
C LEU A 309 -12.11 8.12 4.88
N SER A 310 -11.73 6.92 5.33
CA SER A 310 -10.66 6.13 4.69
C SER A 310 -11.00 5.78 3.24
N GLU A 311 -12.25 5.40 2.95
CA GLU A 311 -12.70 5.12 1.57
C GLU A 311 -12.60 6.37 0.68
N LYS A 312 -12.98 7.54 1.19
CA LYS A 312 -12.82 8.82 0.48
C LYS A 312 -11.35 9.11 0.20
N MET A 313 -10.50 8.96 1.21
CA MET A 313 -9.05 9.16 1.11
C MET A 313 -8.38 8.17 0.15
N GLY A 314 -8.84 6.93 0.15
CA GLY A 314 -8.44 5.86 -0.76
C GLY A 314 -8.64 6.23 -2.24
N GLN A 315 -9.58 7.14 -2.54
CA GLN A 315 -9.89 7.58 -3.90
C GLN A 315 -9.19 8.89 -4.30
N GLN A 316 -8.51 9.56 -3.36
CA GLN A 316 -7.66 10.71 -3.67
C GLN A 316 -6.28 10.26 -4.12
N SER A 317 -5.61 11.00 -5.01
CA SER A 317 -4.24 10.66 -5.46
C SER A 317 -3.14 11.27 -4.60
N SER A 318 -3.49 12.00 -3.56
CA SER A 318 -2.56 12.45 -2.54
C SER A 318 -2.12 11.29 -1.66
N GLU A 319 -0.96 11.42 -1.05
CA GLU A 319 -0.52 10.46 -0.04
C GLU A 319 -0.84 10.98 1.36
N LEU A 320 -1.31 10.07 2.20
CA LEU A 320 -1.56 10.31 3.61
C LEU A 320 -0.47 9.63 4.43
N GLN A 321 0.21 10.40 5.28
CA GLN A 321 1.16 9.87 6.26
C GLN A 321 0.67 10.14 7.67
N ILE A 322 0.65 9.10 8.50
CA ILE A 322 0.24 9.17 9.90
C ILE A 322 1.47 9.47 10.78
N LEU A 323 1.34 10.44 11.68
CA LEU A 323 2.33 10.76 12.70
C LEU A 323 2.24 9.75 13.86
N SER A 324 2.80 8.56 13.63
CA SER A 324 2.84 7.46 14.60
C SER A 324 4.02 7.56 15.56
N LYS A 325 4.08 6.68 16.58
CA LYS A 325 5.22 6.57 17.50
C LYS A 325 6.57 6.43 16.81
N SER A 326 6.65 5.74 15.68
CA SER A 326 7.89 5.60 14.90
C SER A 326 8.42 6.96 14.41
N TRP A 327 7.53 7.83 13.94
CA TRP A 327 7.88 9.18 13.49
C TRP A 327 8.46 10.02 14.62
N PHE A 328 7.83 9.98 15.80
CA PHE A 328 8.33 10.69 16.99
C PHE A 328 9.64 10.10 17.50
N SER A 329 9.80 8.77 17.45
CA SER A 329 11.02 8.09 17.90
C SER A 329 12.23 8.45 17.04
N ASN A 330 12.04 8.64 15.73
CA ASN A 330 13.09 9.11 14.81
C ASN A 330 13.55 10.55 15.09
N LYS A 331 12.85 11.27 15.98
CA LYS A 331 13.14 12.65 16.38
C LYS A 331 13.42 12.76 17.87
N ASP A 332 13.87 11.68 18.50
CA ASP A 332 14.17 11.62 19.93
C ASP A 332 12.99 12.03 20.83
N ARG A 333 11.76 11.91 20.31
CA ARG A 333 10.51 12.32 20.97
C ARG A 333 10.44 13.81 21.29
N LEU A 334 11.25 14.64 20.65
CA LEU A 334 11.32 16.06 20.96
C LEU A 334 9.98 16.74 20.61
N PHE A 335 9.43 17.46 21.58
CA PHE A 335 8.30 18.35 21.37
C PHE A 335 8.81 19.74 21.02
N THR A 336 8.32 20.31 19.93
CA THR A 336 8.68 21.66 19.48
C THR A 336 7.42 22.50 19.42
N PRO A 337 7.30 23.57 20.24
CA PRO A 337 6.06 24.37 20.35
C PRO A 337 5.58 24.96 19.03
N ASP A 338 6.49 25.39 18.16
CA ASP A 338 6.19 26.01 16.86
C ASP A 338 6.05 24.98 15.72
N ASP A 339 6.21 23.68 16.00
CA ASP A 339 6.05 22.65 14.98
C ASP A 339 4.57 22.33 14.77
N GLY A 340 3.98 22.91 13.73
CA GLY A 340 2.57 22.72 13.38
C GLY A 340 2.14 21.26 13.12
N ARG A 341 3.05 20.29 13.14
CA ARG A 341 2.75 18.85 13.06
C ARG A 341 2.29 18.27 14.40
N MET A 342 2.54 18.94 15.51
CA MET A 342 2.15 18.47 16.83
C MET A 342 1.60 19.61 17.68
N GLU A 343 0.68 19.28 18.57
CA GLU A 343 0.09 20.22 19.50
C GLU A 343 0.07 19.57 20.88
N ASN A 344 0.45 20.31 21.91
CA ASN A 344 0.20 19.83 23.27
C ASN A 344 -1.32 19.80 23.49
N ARG A 345 -1.81 18.72 24.11
CA ARG A 345 -3.16 18.60 24.66
C ARG A 345 -3.73 19.87 25.32
N TYR A 346 -2.92 20.67 26.01
CA TYR A 346 -3.38 21.88 26.70
C TYR A 346 -3.47 23.14 25.79
N GLY A 347 -3.04 23.05 24.53
CA GLY A 347 -3.02 24.17 23.58
C GLY A 347 -1.81 25.09 23.74
N GLY A 348 -1.63 26.00 22.77
CA GLY A 348 -0.49 26.92 22.60
C GLY A 348 -0.05 27.66 23.86
N GLU A 349 0.98 27.13 24.51
CA GLU A 349 1.67 27.74 25.62
C GLU A 349 3.04 28.24 25.18
N ASP A 350 3.48 29.34 25.80
CA ASP A 350 4.84 29.87 25.69
C ASP A 350 5.80 28.95 26.45
N TYR A 351 6.07 27.77 25.90
CA TYR A 351 7.16 26.92 26.38
C TYR A 351 8.48 27.61 26.06
N ASP A 352 9.37 27.71 27.06
CA ASP A 352 10.73 28.20 26.82
C ASP A 352 11.43 27.28 25.80
N SER A 353 11.88 27.86 24.70
CA SER A 353 12.53 27.16 23.56
C SER A 353 13.84 26.45 23.93
N GLN A 354 14.36 26.66 25.15
CA GLN A 354 15.56 26.02 25.69
C GLN A 354 15.26 24.73 26.49
N THR A 355 13.98 24.38 26.68
CA THR A 355 13.59 23.21 27.46
C THR A 355 13.46 21.99 26.55
N ASP A 356 14.24 20.93 26.81
CA ASP A 356 14.15 19.65 26.10
C ASP A 356 12.87 18.90 26.51
N LEU A 357 11.72 19.34 25.98
CA LEU A 357 10.42 18.73 26.22
C LEU A 357 10.28 17.45 25.40
N ARG A 358 9.86 16.37 26.05
CA ARG A 358 9.70 15.06 25.40
C ARG A 358 8.25 14.63 25.38
N VAL A 359 7.82 14.08 24.26
CA VAL A 359 6.50 13.45 24.11
C VAL A 359 6.47 12.15 24.90
N ASP A 360 5.53 12.02 25.83
CA ASP A 360 5.27 10.81 26.60
C ASP A 360 4.17 9.94 26.00
N LEU A 361 3.14 10.57 25.43
CA LEU A 361 1.98 9.91 24.84
C LEU A 361 1.50 10.65 23.59
N ILE A 362 1.07 9.89 22.60
CA ILE A 362 0.30 10.40 21.46
C ILE A 362 -1.18 10.16 21.78
N LEU A 363 -1.92 11.21 22.11
CA LEU A 363 -3.34 11.13 22.43
C LEU A 363 -4.21 10.98 21.18
N SER A 364 -3.84 11.69 20.12
CA SER A 364 -4.50 11.61 18.82
C SER A 364 -3.41 11.66 17.74
N PRO A 365 -3.34 10.66 16.84
CA PRO A 365 -2.40 10.69 15.73
C PRO A 365 -2.67 11.89 14.80
N GLY A 366 -1.60 12.50 14.29
CA GLY A 366 -1.67 13.56 13.29
C GLY A 366 -1.53 13.02 11.87
N PHE A 367 -1.90 13.85 10.89
CA PHE A 367 -1.95 13.46 9.49
C PHE A 367 -1.28 14.51 8.60
N LEU A 368 -0.32 14.05 7.81
CA LEU A 368 0.33 14.83 6.76
C LEU A 368 -0.22 14.39 5.40
N LYS A 369 -0.47 15.38 4.55
CA LYS A 369 -0.79 15.16 3.14
C LYS A 369 0.42 15.47 2.30
N TYR A 370 0.90 14.51 1.51
CA TYR A 370 1.91 14.76 0.49
C TYR A 370 1.28 14.87 -0.89
N GLY A 371 1.79 15.84 -1.64
CA GLY A 371 1.32 16.14 -2.99
C GLY A 371 -0.08 16.72 -3.08
N ASN A 372 -0.42 17.12 -4.30
CA ASN A 372 -1.75 17.58 -4.66
C ASN A 372 -2.65 16.42 -5.09
N ASP A 373 -3.88 16.73 -5.47
CA ASP A 373 -4.86 15.70 -5.81
C ASP A 373 -4.61 15.07 -7.19
N ASN A 374 -3.57 15.51 -7.91
CA ASN A 374 -3.08 14.93 -9.17
C ASN A 374 -1.83 14.03 -8.97
N ALA A 375 -1.45 13.79 -7.71
CA ALA A 375 -0.19 13.15 -7.31
C ALA A 375 1.06 13.91 -7.78
N GLU A 376 0.98 15.23 -7.91
CA GLU A 376 2.13 16.10 -8.19
C GLU A 376 2.69 16.65 -6.87
N ASN A 377 3.98 17.02 -6.85
CA ASN A 377 4.67 17.58 -5.69
C ASN A 377 4.64 16.69 -4.44
N LEU A 378 4.84 15.37 -4.61
CA LEU A 378 4.83 14.39 -3.49
C LEU A 378 6.00 14.57 -2.52
N ASP A 379 6.95 15.42 -2.83
CA ASP A 379 8.03 15.90 -1.96
C ASP A 379 7.55 17.00 -0.99
N VAL A 380 6.47 17.71 -1.33
CA VAL A 380 5.85 18.75 -0.51
C VAL A 380 4.72 18.16 0.32
N TRP A 381 4.68 18.53 1.60
CA TRP A 381 3.63 18.13 2.53
C TRP A 381 2.91 19.33 3.14
N ASN A 382 1.65 19.10 3.53
CA ASN A 382 0.86 20.00 4.35
C ASN A 382 0.35 19.25 5.57
N VAL A 383 0.27 19.94 6.71
CA VAL A 383 -0.40 19.37 7.89
C VAL A 383 -1.90 19.48 7.68
N TRP A 384 -2.62 18.36 7.72
CA TRP A 384 -4.07 18.37 7.80
C TRP A 384 -4.52 18.47 9.24
N THR A 385 -3.99 17.59 10.08
CA THR A 385 -4.25 17.61 11.51
C THR A 385 -2.95 17.42 12.28
N PRO A 386 -2.66 18.28 13.27
CA PRO A 386 -1.54 18.05 14.15
C PRO A 386 -1.80 16.81 15.00
N ALA A 387 -0.74 16.12 15.40
CA ALA A 387 -0.81 15.10 16.43
C ALA A 387 -1.02 15.77 17.79
N ILE A 388 -2.00 15.32 18.56
CA ILE A 388 -2.20 15.81 19.93
C ILE A 388 -1.37 14.95 20.86
N VAL A 389 -0.47 15.58 21.62
CA VAL A 389 0.49 14.88 22.47
C VAL A 389 0.40 15.31 23.93
N GLU A 390 0.75 14.38 24.82
CA GLU A 390 1.07 14.66 26.21
C GLU A 390 2.59 14.70 26.34
N ILE A 391 3.13 15.79 26.87
CA ILE A 391 4.56 15.94 27.12
C ILE A 391 4.92 15.60 28.56
N HIS A 392 6.19 15.26 28.76
CA HIS A 392 6.83 15.26 30.06
C HIS A 392 7.25 16.69 30.39
N ASP A 393 6.55 17.34 31.31
CA ASP A 393 6.95 18.65 31.82
C ASP A 393 7.17 18.56 33.35
N PRO A 394 8.43 18.38 33.79
CA PRO A 394 8.74 18.25 35.21
C PRO A 394 8.56 19.57 36.00
N ALA A 395 8.42 20.72 35.33
CA ALA A 395 8.27 22.03 35.98
C ALA A 395 6.80 22.44 36.20
N ARG A 396 5.85 21.75 35.56
CA ARG A 396 4.46 22.20 35.49
C ARG A 396 3.58 21.63 36.61
N LEU A 397 3.45 22.41 37.68
CA LEU A 397 2.53 22.08 38.79
C LEU A 397 1.08 22.52 38.54
N LEU A 398 0.77 23.30 37.50
CA LEU A 398 -0.59 23.80 37.23
C LEU A 398 -0.82 24.07 35.72
N PRO A 399 -1.96 23.68 35.13
CA PRO A 399 -2.43 24.31 33.90
C PRO A 399 -3.07 25.67 34.22
N PRO A 400 -2.95 26.68 33.33
CA PRO A 400 -3.72 27.91 33.49
C PRO A 400 -5.22 27.62 33.35
N PRO A 401 -6.10 28.43 33.95
CA PRO A 401 -7.54 28.31 33.79
C PRO A 401 -7.94 28.39 32.31
N PRO A 402 -9.07 27.76 31.91
CA PRO A 402 -9.52 27.79 30.52
C PRO A 402 -9.64 29.23 30.00
N PRO A 403 -9.35 29.48 28.71
CA PRO A 403 -9.51 30.80 28.12
C PRO A 403 -10.93 31.27 28.37
N ARG A 404 -11.07 32.44 29.03
CA ARG A 404 -12.39 33.02 29.28
C ARG A 404 -13.06 33.30 27.94
N PRO A 405 -14.35 32.96 27.76
CA PRO A 405 -15.08 33.41 26.59
C PRO A 405 -14.99 34.94 26.51
N PRO A 406 -14.99 35.53 25.30
CA PRO A 406 -14.89 36.97 25.15
C PRO A 406 -15.99 37.64 25.97
N THR A 407 -15.58 38.36 27.01
CA THR A 407 -16.49 39.10 27.87
C THR A 407 -17.21 40.08 26.97
N ALA A 408 -18.52 39.88 26.77
CA ALA A 408 -19.36 40.85 26.09
C ALA A 408 -19.13 42.21 26.76
N SER A 409 -18.84 43.22 25.94
CA SER A 409 -18.57 44.58 26.40
C SER A 409 -19.66 45.02 27.37
N ALA A 410 -19.27 45.32 28.61
CA ALA A 410 -20.19 45.68 29.67
C ALA A 410 -21.03 46.87 29.20
N ARG A 411 -22.35 46.66 29.07
CA ARG A 411 -23.32 47.75 28.89
C ARG A 411 -23.21 48.66 30.10
N THR A 412 -22.72 49.87 29.85
CA THR A 412 -22.79 51.00 30.77
C THR A 412 -24.24 51.21 31.21
N PRO A 413 -24.54 51.37 32.51
CA PRO A 413 -25.90 51.69 32.96
C PRO A 413 -26.24 53.13 32.52
N PRO A 414 -27.50 53.41 32.12
CA PRO A 414 -27.88 54.77 31.74
C PRO A 414 -27.95 55.65 32.99
N THR A 415 -27.19 56.73 32.98
CA THR A 415 -27.25 57.80 33.97
C THR A 415 -28.36 58.77 33.57
N PHE A 416 -29.30 59.01 34.48
CA PHE A 416 -30.32 60.05 34.36
C PHE A 416 -29.72 61.43 34.69
N ALA A 417 -29.75 62.35 33.73
CA ALA A 417 -29.79 63.82 33.89
C ALA A 417 -30.02 64.43 32.49
N SER A 418 -31.22 64.91 32.15
CA SER A 418 -31.74 66.26 32.36
C SER A 418 -30.88 67.39 31.75
N GLY A 419 -31.38 67.99 30.66
CA GLY A 419 -31.07 69.38 30.28
C GLY A 419 -30.60 69.63 28.83
N GLY A 420 -31.47 70.23 28.02
CA GLY A 420 -31.09 71.29 27.06
C GLY A 420 -30.81 70.90 25.59
N PRO A 421 -31.52 71.49 24.60
CA PRO A 421 -31.29 71.27 23.17
C PRO A 421 -30.45 72.40 22.56
N GLU A 422 -29.48 72.10 21.68
CA GLU A 422 -29.04 73.11 20.70
C GLU A 422 -28.24 72.53 19.51
N GLU A 423 -28.71 72.93 18.33
CA GLU A 423 -27.96 73.26 17.11
C GLU A 423 -27.00 72.24 16.43
N LEU A 424 -27.51 71.68 15.33
CA LEU A 424 -26.79 71.56 14.04
C LEU A 424 -26.31 72.95 13.59
N PRO A 425 -25.24 73.13 12.75
CA PRO A 425 -25.16 72.48 11.44
C PRO A 425 -23.78 72.30 10.74
N GLY A 426 -23.78 71.52 9.66
CA GLY A 426 -23.31 72.04 8.36
C GLY A 426 -22.00 71.51 7.74
N GLY A 427 -22.12 71.07 6.47
CA GLY A 427 -21.03 71.06 5.47
C GLY A 427 -20.64 69.66 4.98
N ARG A 428 -21.24 69.14 3.89
CA ARG A 428 -20.78 69.22 2.46
C ARG A 428 -19.39 68.59 2.23
N GLN A 429 -19.08 67.82 1.19
CA GLN A 429 -19.76 67.27 0.01
C GLN A 429 -18.69 66.41 -0.74
N GLN A 430 -19.16 65.53 -1.63
CA GLN A 430 -18.50 64.85 -2.78
C GLN A 430 -18.26 63.34 -2.60
N GLN A 431 -19.05 62.45 -3.26
CA GLN A 431 -19.06 62.06 -4.70
C GLN A 431 -17.84 61.16 -5.02
N VAL A 432 -17.90 59.96 -5.63
CA VAL A 432 -18.67 59.45 -6.79
C VAL A 432 -18.64 57.89 -6.83
N ALA A 433 -19.67 57.30 -7.46
CA ALA A 433 -19.74 55.99 -8.15
C ALA A 433 -19.85 54.69 -7.32
N ALA A 434 -20.65 53.70 -7.68
CA ALA A 434 -21.67 53.53 -8.72
C ALA A 434 -22.49 52.25 -8.38
N LEU A 435 -23.65 52.15 -9.03
CA LEU A 435 -24.84 51.36 -8.67
C LEU A 435 -24.73 49.82 -8.67
N PRO A 436 -25.63 49.15 -7.92
CA PRO A 436 -26.00 47.74 -8.05
C PRO A 436 -27.23 47.56 -8.98
N GLY A 437 -27.35 46.38 -9.60
CA GLY A 437 -28.52 45.98 -10.37
C GLY A 437 -29.02 44.58 -9.98
N THR A 438 -30.18 44.57 -9.29
CA THR A 438 -31.32 43.62 -9.43
C THR A 438 -31.02 42.12 -9.38
N VAL A 439 -31.35 41.40 -8.29
CA VAL A 439 -32.68 40.91 -7.87
C VAL A 439 -33.35 40.00 -8.89
N THR A 440 -33.41 38.70 -8.56
CA THR A 440 -34.65 37.91 -8.65
C THR A 440 -34.68 36.93 -7.48
N LYS A 441 -35.63 37.15 -6.56
CA LYS A 441 -36.16 36.12 -5.67
C LYS A 441 -37.04 35.21 -6.51
N GLN A 442 -36.96 33.90 -6.30
CA GLN A 442 -38.07 33.01 -6.58
C GLN A 442 -38.19 32.04 -5.41
N GLU A 443 -39.27 32.22 -4.66
CA GLU A 443 -39.83 31.24 -3.74
C GLU A 443 -40.40 30.08 -4.55
N HIS A 444 -40.20 28.85 -4.09
CA HIS A 444 -41.20 27.80 -4.20
C HIS A 444 -41.06 26.84 -3.02
N ASN A 445 -42.13 26.78 -2.23
CA ASN A 445 -42.46 25.65 -1.36
C ASN A 445 -42.70 24.42 -2.24
N GLU A 446 -42.38 23.23 -1.71
CA GLU A 446 -43.36 22.17 -1.46
C GLU A 446 -42.72 21.05 -0.63
N ASP A 447 -43.37 20.78 0.50
CA ASP A 447 -43.23 19.58 1.32
C ASP A 447 -43.82 18.41 0.53
N GLU A 448 -43.06 17.34 0.30
CA GLU A 448 -43.64 16.01 0.08
C GLU A 448 -42.91 14.94 0.87
N GLU A 449 -43.70 14.37 1.78
CA GLU A 449 -43.52 13.20 2.62
C GLU A 449 -43.41 11.94 1.73
N TYR A 450 -42.25 11.29 1.69
CA TYR A 450 -42.11 10.01 1.01
C TYR A 450 -42.62 8.89 1.91
N VAL A 451 -43.78 8.35 1.56
CA VAL A 451 -44.37 7.14 2.13
C VAL A 451 -43.65 5.92 1.55
N ASP A 452 -43.22 5.02 2.44
CA ASP A 452 -42.74 3.68 2.10
C ASP A 452 -43.88 2.88 1.45
N GLU A 453 -43.76 2.56 0.16
CA GLU A 453 -44.55 1.51 -0.48
C GLU A 453 -43.79 0.18 -0.35
N GLU A 454 -44.32 -0.69 0.50
CA GLU A 454 -44.08 -2.13 0.51
C GLU A 454 -44.46 -2.68 -0.87
N TYR A 455 -43.48 -3.19 -1.62
CA TYR A 455 -43.77 -4.07 -2.75
C TYR A 455 -43.99 -5.48 -2.23
N GLU A 456 -45.25 -5.89 -2.29
CA GLU A 456 -45.72 -7.26 -2.10
C GLU A 456 -45.01 -8.25 -3.03
N ASP A 457 -44.77 -9.43 -2.48
CA ASP A 457 -44.25 -10.62 -3.14
C ASP A 457 -45.08 -11.00 -4.38
N GLU A 458 -44.46 -10.99 -5.56
CA GLU A 458 -44.93 -11.78 -6.70
C GLU A 458 -44.06 -13.04 -6.81
N GLU A 459 -44.62 -14.16 -6.36
CA GLU A 459 -44.22 -15.52 -6.73
C GLU A 459 -44.16 -15.64 -8.26
N TYR A 460 -42.97 -15.81 -8.83
CA TYR A 460 -42.83 -16.30 -10.19
C TYR A 460 -42.70 -17.81 -10.15
N GLU A 461 -43.73 -18.47 -10.69
CA GLU A 461 -43.84 -19.90 -10.92
C GLU A 461 -42.65 -20.43 -11.74
N ASP A 462 -42.18 -21.61 -11.33
CA ASP A 462 -41.16 -22.41 -11.98
C ASP A 462 -41.56 -22.76 -13.43
N GLU A 463 -40.87 -22.18 -14.41
CA GLU A 463 -40.82 -22.74 -15.76
C GLU A 463 -39.60 -23.68 -15.89
N GLU A 464 -39.91 -24.98 -15.91
CA GLU A 464 -39.01 -26.06 -16.34
C GLU A 464 -38.41 -25.75 -17.71
N TYR A 465 -37.11 -25.49 -17.75
CA TYR A 465 -36.34 -25.62 -18.99
C TYR A 465 -35.71 -27.01 -19.05
N GLU A 466 -36.30 -27.86 -19.90
CA GLU A 466 -35.64 -29.04 -20.45
C GLU A 466 -34.37 -28.62 -21.20
N ASP A 467 -33.20 -28.96 -20.66
CA ASP A 467 -31.95 -28.88 -21.41
C ASP A 467 -31.45 -30.27 -21.82
N VAL A 468 -31.81 -30.56 -23.07
CA VAL A 468 -31.04 -31.20 -24.14
C VAL A 468 -29.68 -31.79 -23.73
N GLN A 469 -29.61 -33.12 -23.84
CA GLN A 469 -28.37 -33.91 -23.82
C GLN A 469 -27.37 -33.43 -24.87
N ALA A 470 -26.26 -32.82 -24.43
CA ALA A 470 -25.05 -32.69 -25.21
C ALA A 470 -24.11 -33.87 -24.90
N VAL A 471 -24.00 -34.76 -25.88
CA VAL A 471 -23.05 -35.86 -25.98
C VAL A 471 -21.63 -35.31 -25.96
N THR A 472 -20.85 -35.65 -24.94
CA THR A 472 -19.37 -35.56 -24.99
C THR A 472 -18.80 -36.97 -24.95
N ASP A 473 -18.46 -37.47 -26.14
CA ASP A 473 -17.66 -38.67 -26.34
C ASP A 473 -16.16 -38.36 -26.17
N ALA A 474 -15.54 -39.16 -25.28
CA ALA A 474 -14.17 -39.67 -25.31
C ALA A 474 -12.97 -38.77 -24.91
N PRO A 475 -11.80 -39.36 -24.58
CA PRO A 475 -11.61 -40.31 -23.47
C PRO A 475 -10.38 -39.99 -22.59
N LEU A 476 -10.41 -40.58 -21.39
CA LEU A 476 -9.27 -40.82 -20.51
C LEU A 476 -8.12 -41.53 -21.24
N LEU A 477 -6.91 -40.95 -21.17
CA LEU A 477 -5.66 -41.69 -21.25
C LEU A 477 -4.75 -41.25 -20.11
N GLY A 478 -4.55 -42.15 -19.17
CA GLY A 478 -3.44 -42.08 -18.23
C GLY A 478 -2.13 -42.48 -18.91
N ALA A 479 -1.03 -41.94 -18.41
CA ALA A 479 0.28 -42.58 -18.48
C ALA A 479 1.13 -42.13 -17.28
N GLN A 480 1.37 -43.08 -16.37
CA GLN A 480 2.53 -43.13 -15.50
C GLN A 480 3.82 -43.32 -16.32
N TRP A 481 4.96 -43.34 -15.61
CA TRP A 481 6.38 -43.54 -16.02
C TRP A 481 7.05 -42.20 -16.37
N TYR A 482 7.78 -41.52 -15.48
CA TYR A 482 8.92 -41.95 -14.63
C TYR A 482 9.05 -41.10 -13.36
#